data_AF-A0A7J5U360-F1
#
_entry.id   AF-A0A7J5U360-F1
#
_cell.length_a   1.000
_cell.length_b   1.000
_cell.length_c   1.000
_cell.angle_alpha   90.00
_cell.angle_beta   90.00
_cell.angle_gamma   90.00
#
_symmetry.space_group_name_H-M   'P 1'
#
loop_
_entity.id
_entity.type
_entity.pdbx_description
1 polymer ?
#
loop_
_entity_poly.entity_id
_entity_poly.type
_entity_poly.pdbx_seq_one_letter_code
_entity_poly.pdbx_strand_id
1 'polypeptide(L)'
;MTPEFTNNTLIIKRRKLGNIMILQYPDGKTFRETPDGSCTEVQSDFFDTVRGAGGVDIEPLILLQTAPVPTERGRAESHTALVSSPVSDAEKKPTEEQFDVEINGFNPDDFEQNQPAAQSPVLEIRDGEIAYDLWRWERDPRTKEMRIAGLYHTGVLSFLGEQGFAKRYRPDGKNTILVRGDTVIEPVIATVMRDEVKAYIEANPDLIKEGPLSATFEGRLELYNRQHHLIINSTSLEGLRTHDRPLLRDAPGICYIPYKNGIVQITAEKITIHPYSILDGACVWKSQVIEREFNLRADGEQCQYARFIGNVTRQEHDRMMAFRTAIGYLLHHYNNPTEGQAVILYDEEITDVRKPEGGTGKGVFANALRQIRPLALIDGKKFDPNDKFCFQDVDQSTAVVWIDDPVVNHAKSERRFSLERFFSILTEGWSIENKREKTFRIPAKEGPKLLIASNVVMSNEGSSNVRRQFILEFSDHYKKQIRVGNEKPIESEHGGVLFSDNWSVDEWQRFDRYMIGCIQQFLQDGLTAYSLRSAGKNRLRQTAGEDFYEWVTTYENTGLRANTEYHRDTLFADYKAFAGLTDSGHGTRGFSNNIVAYAKSNGWKFERGADKRNQTFTLIS
;
A
#
# COMPACT_ATOMS: atom_id res chain seq x y z
N MET A 1 7.00 24.80 40.83
CA MET A 1 7.24 24.44 39.42
C MET A 1 5.96 23.78 38.93
N THR A 2 5.13 24.52 38.21
CA THR A 2 3.97 23.97 37.49
C THR A 2 4.49 23.10 36.34
N PRO A 3 3.94 21.89 36.10
CA PRO A 3 4.35 21.11 34.95
C PRO A 3 3.91 21.84 33.68
N GLU A 4 4.85 22.18 32.80
CA GLU A 4 4.51 22.58 31.44
C GLU A 4 3.97 21.35 30.70
N PHE A 5 2.64 21.27 30.59
CA PHE A 5 1.98 20.26 29.76
C PHE A 5 2.24 20.61 28.30
N THR A 6 3.01 19.79 27.59
CA THR A 6 3.12 19.88 26.14
C THR A 6 1.79 19.46 25.50
N ASN A 7 1.30 20.26 24.55
CA ASN A 7 0.00 20.14 23.87
C ASN A 7 -0.20 18.87 23.00
N ASN A 8 0.47 17.76 23.32
CA ASN A 8 0.39 16.49 22.58
C ASN A 8 0.17 15.25 23.47
N THR A 9 -0.25 15.42 24.71
CA THR A 9 -0.36 14.27 25.63
C THR A 9 -1.74 13.61 25.54
N LEU A 10 -1.81 12.42 24.93
CA LEU A 10 -3.01 11.60 24.82
C LEU A 10 -3.41 11.09 26.22
N ILE A 11 -4.61 11.39 26.71
CA ILE A 11 -5.10 10.85 27.99
C ILE A 11 -5.75 9.50 27.69
N ILE A 12 -5.17 8.40 28.19
CA ILE A 12 -5.67 7.06 27.89
C ILE A 12 -6.90 6.72 28.75
N LYS A 13 -6.91 7.11 30.03
CA LYS A 13 -8.01 6.76 30.94
C LYS A 13 -8.38 7.92 31.86
N ARG A 14 -9.68 8.12 32.04
CA ARG A 14 -10.26 9.13 32.94
C ARG A 14 -11.26 8.46 33.88
N ARG A 15 -11.20 8.77 35.17
CA ARG A 15 -12.15 8.27 36.17
C ARG A 15 -12.59 9.39 37.09
N LYS A 16 -13.88 9.49 37.37
CA LYS A 16 -14.46 10.51 38.25
C LYS A 16 -14.85 9.91 39.58
N LEU A 17 -14.43 10.55 40.66
CA LEU A 17 -14.84 10.22 42.03
C LEU A 17 -15.31 11.51 42.73
N GLY A 18 -16.63 11.66 42.87
CA GLY A 18 -17.24 12.90 43.36
C GLY A 18 -16.91 14.07 42.43
N ASN A 19 -16.25 15.10 42.98
CA ASN A 19 -15.85 16.31 42.26
C ASN A 19 -14.41 16.27 41.72
N ILE A 20 -13.72 15.13 41.83
CA ILE A 20 -12.32 14.98 41.47
C ILE A 20 -12.22 14.12 40.21
N MET A 21 -11.34 14.53 39.30
CA MET A 21 -10.99 13.76 38.11
C MET A 21 -9.62 13.11 38.29
N ILE A 22 -9.50 11.84 37.94
CA ILE A 22 -8.24 11.11 37.92
C ILE A 22 -7.89 10.79 36.47
N LEU A 23 -6.67 11.12 36.07
CA LEU A 23 -6.17 11.00 34.70
C LEU A 23 -4.97 10.06 34.70
N GLN A 24 -4.96 9.06 33.81
CA GLN A 24 -3.81 8.18 33.61
C GLN A 24 -3.27 8.30 32.18
N TYR A 25 -1.96 8.52 32.09
CA TYR A 25 -1.24 8.78 30.85
C TYR A 25 -0.54 7.53 30.30
N PRO A 26 -0.13 7.53 29.02
CA PRO A 26 0.55 6.40 28.37
C PRO A 26 1.85 5.96 29.04
N ASP A 27 2.52 6.90 29.70
CA ASP A 27 3.76 6.67 30.45
C ASP A 27 3.51 6.08 31.85
N GLY A 28 2.24 5.80 32.20
CA GLY A 28 1.83 5.22 33.48
C GLY A 28 1.63 6.23 34.61
N LYS A 29 1.88 7.53 34.37
CA LYS A 29 1.69 8.56 35.39
C LYS A 29 0.21 8.82 35.64
N THR A 30 -0.13 9.05 36.91
CA THR A 30 -1.49 9.31 37.35
C THR A 30 -1.57 10.69 37.98
N PHE A 31 -2.57 11.48 37.58
CA PHE A 31 -2.80 12.82 38.10
C PHE A 31 -4.20 12.93 38.69
N ARG A 32 -4.29 13.70 39.78
CA ARG A 32 -5.53 14.14 40.40
C ARG A 32 -5.80 15.58 40.00
N GLU A 33 -6.94 15.82 39.39
CA GLU A 33 -7.45 17.13 39.01
C GLU A 33 -8.63 17.52 39.91
N THR A 34 -8.53 18.68 40.56
CA THR A 34 -9.58 19.25 41.41
C THR A 34 -10.47 20.23 40.62
N PRO A 35 -11.69 20.57 41.11
CA PRO A 35 -12.63 21.44 40.39
C PRO A 35 -12.11 22.82 40.01
N ASP A 36 -11.10 23.32 40.71
CA ASP A 36 -10.41 24.58 40.46
C ASP A 36 -9.33 24.48 39.34
N GLY A 37 -9.21 23.31 38.70
CA GLY A 37 -8.27 23.05 37.61
C GLY A 37 -6.85 22.75 38.09
N SER A 38 -6.63 22.57 39.40
CA SER A 38 -5.31 22.19 39.92
C SER A 38 -5.04 20.71 39.66
N CYS A 39 -3.86 20.40 39.10
CA CYS A 39 -3.40 19.05 38.82
C CYS A 39 -2.20 18.69 39.70
N THR A 40 -2.29 17.56 40.41
CA THR A 40 -1.19 17.01 41.22
C THR A 40 -0.91 15.55 40.84
N GLU A 41 0.36 15.21 40.69
CA GLU A 41 0.78 13.82 40.45
C GLU A 41 0.53 12.97 41.70
N VAL A 42 0.00 11.77 41.50
CA VAL A 42 -0.28 10.78 42.55
C VAL A 42 0.37 9.45 42.16
N GLN A 43 0.48 8.52 43.13
CA GLN A 43 1.00 7.19 42.86
C GLN A 43 0.18 6.48 41.76
N SER A 44 0.86 5.70 40.92
CA SER A 44 0.27 5.10 39.71
C SER A 44 -0.86 4.10 40.00
N ASP A 45 -0.83 3.46 41.17
CA ASP A 45 -1.85 2.53 41.68
C ASP A 45 -3.12 3.23 42.20
N PHE A 46 -3.06 4.56 42.36
CA PHE A 46 -4.20 5.35 42.80
C PHE A 46 -5.35 5.32 41.78
N PHE A 47 -5.05 5.17 40.49
CA PHE A 47 -6.07 5.06 39.44
C PHE A 47 -6.99 3.85 39.69
N ASP A 48 -6.42 2.68 39.99
CA ASP A 48 -7.16 1.44 40.23
C ASP A 48 -7.84 1.43 41.60
N THR A 49 -7.23 2.03 42.61
CA THR A 49 -7.81 2.20 43.95
C THR A 49 -9.15 2.95 43.91
N VAL A 50 -9.29 3.91 42.99
CA VAL A 50 -10.53 4.70 42.81
C VAL A 50 -11.68 3.86 42.27
N ARG A 51 -11.42 2.72 41.60
CA ARG A 51 -12.47 1.76 41.20
C ARG A 51 -13.15 1.14 42.41
N GLY A 52 -12.36 0.75 43.41
CA GLY A 52 -12.87 0.16 44.67
C GLY A 52 -13.69 1.14 45.51
N ALA A 53 -13.51 2.45 45.30
CA ALA A 53 -14.22 3.52 46.01
C ALA A 53 -15.49 4.01 45.28
N GLY A 54 -15.92 3.35 44.20
CA GLY A 54 -17.13 3.72 43.45
C GLY A 54 -16.92 4.80 42.37
N GLY A 55 -15.68 5.00 41.90
CA GLY A 55 -15.39 5.91 40.79
C GLY A 55 -15.93 5.40 39.45
N VAL A 56 -16.42 6.31 38.61
CA VAL A 56 -17.03 6.00 37.30
C VAL A 56 -16.03 6.31 36.19
N ASP A 57 -15.85 5.36 35.26
CA ASP A 57 -15.02 5.54 34.07
C ASP A 57 -15.68 6.54 33.12
N ILE A 58 -14.87 7.45 32.57
CA ILE A 58 -15.30 8.48 31.61
C ILE A 58 -14.53 8.27 30.31
N GLU A 59 -15.21 8.49 29.18
CA GLU A 59 -14.59 8.41 27.86
C GLU A 59 -13.28 9.23 27.77
N PRO A 60 -12.24 8.69 27.11
CA PRO A 60 -10.97 9.38 26.93
C PRO A 60 -11.16 10.65 26.07
N LEU A 61 -10.51 11.74 26.47
CA LEU A 61 -10.53 13.01 25.73
C LEU A 61 -9.28 13.10 24.86
N ILE A 62 -9.46 13.19 23.54
CA ILE A 62 -8.38 13.52 22.60
C ILE A 62 -8.43 15.03 22.37
N LEU A 63 -7.49 15.77 22.95
CA LEU A 63 -7.29 17.20 22.63
C LEU A 63 -6.42 17.30 21.37
N LEU A 64 -7.04 17.57 20.21
CA LEU A 64 -6.36 17.99 18.99
C LEU A 64 -6.33 19.51 18.93
N GLN A 65 -5.15 20.15 18.93
CA GLN A 65 -5.05 21.58 18.66
C GLN A 65 -4.67 21.87 17.21
N THR A 66 -5.42 22.79 16.62
CA THR A 66 -5.22 23.39 15.30
C THR A 66 -3.94 24.25 15.24
N ALA A 67 -3.35 24.35 14.05
CA ALA A 67 -2.02 24.88 13.77
C ALA A 67 -1.75 26.33 14.26
N PRO A 68 -0.49 26.70 14.58
CA PRO A 68 -0.10 28.09 14.82
C PRO A 68 0.49 28.78 13.58
N VAL A 69 0.17 30.06 13.43
CA VAL A 69 0.75 31.07 12.52
C VAL A 69 2.06 31.61 13.11
N PRO A 70 3.08 32.02 12.33
CA PRO A 70 4.45 32.17 12.82
C PRO A 70 4.74 33.51 13.49
N THR A 71 5.66 33.53 14.45
CA THR A 71 6.35 34.75 14.89
C THR A 71 7.85 34.54 15.17
N GLU A 72 8.59 35.60 14.89
CA GLU A 72 10.04 35.75 14.76
C GLU A 72 10.88 35.70 16.06
N ARG A 73 12.17 35.36 15.88
CA ARG A 73 13.41 35.87 16.54
C ARG A 73 13.61 35.71 18.05
N GLY A 74 14.75 35.11 18.42
CA GLY A 74 15.41 35.34 19.72
C GLY A 74 16.60 34.41 19.99
N ARG A 75 17.77 34.99 20.29
CA ARG A 75 19.09 34.36 20.51
C ARG A 75 19.30 33.82 21.94
N ALA A 76 20.20 32.82 22.04
CA ALA A 76 21.21 32.54 23.09
C ALA A 76 20.67 32.21 24.52
N GLU A 77 21.28 31.41 25.39
CA GLU A 77 22.69 31.17 25.71
C GLU A 77 22.93 29.75 26.29
N SER A 78 24.21 29.40 26.31
CA SER A 78 24.87 28.23 26.87
C SER A 78 24.80 28.10 28.39
N HIS A 79 24.81 26.87 28.93
CA HIS A 79 25.56 26.58 30.15
C HIS A 79 26.13 25.15 30.16
N THR A 80 27.41 25.10 30.50
CA THR A 80 28.33 23.96 30.58
C THR A 80 28.55 23.60 32.05
N ALA A 81 28.65 22.30 32.38
CA ALA A 81 29.54 21.68 33.40
C ALA A 81 29.10 20.21 33.62
N LEU A 82 29.83 19.17 33.20
CA LEU A 82 31.09 18.58 33.72
C LEU A 82 31.03 18.10 35.17
N VAL A 83 31.14 16.77 35.37
CA VAL A 83 31.94 15.97 36.35
C VAL A 83 31.69 14.47 35.97
N SER A 84 32.55 13.70 35.26
CA SER A 84 33.83 13.00 35.61
C SER A 84 33.74 12.15 36.90
N SER A 85 33.74 10.81 36.96
CA SER A 85 34.69 9.77 36.46
C SER A 85 34.48 8.50 37.38
N PRO A 86 35.28 7.40 37.36
CA PRO A 86 35.40 6.35 36.33
C PRO A 86 35.45 4.88 36.88
N VAL A 87 35.60 3.91 35.95
CA VAL A 87 36.21 2.54 36.07
C VAL A 87 35.39 1.38 36.66
N SER A 88 35.09 0.35 35.84
CA SER A 88 35.86 -0.91 35.77
C SER A 88 35.21 -1.93 34.83
N ASP A 89 36.04 -2.48 33.95
CA ASP A 89 35.77 -3.64 33.10
C ASP A 89 35.51 -4.90 33.93
N ALA A 90 34.55 -5.71 33.50
CA ALA A 90 34.56 -7.15 33.71
C ALA A 90 33.74 -7.84 32.61
N GLU A 91 34.45 -8.53 31.71
CA GLU A 91 33.93 -9.47 30.72
C GLU A 91 33.03 -10.52 31.40
N LYS A 92 31.78 -10.67 30.92
CA LYS A 92 31.02 -11.92 31.02
C LYS A 92 30.23 -12.15 29.74
N LYS A 93 30.61 -13.20 29.00
CA LYS A 93 29.79 -13.84 27.97
C LYS A 93 28.46 -14.28 28.60
N PRO A 94 27.30 -14.07 27.96
CA PRO A 94 26.08 -14.79 28.31
C PRO A 94 26.01 -16.09 27.51
N THR A 95 25.85 -17.16 28.28
CA THR A 95 25.49 -18.53 27.94
C THR A 95 24.17 -18.62 27.17
N GLU A 96 24.11 -19.62 26.29
CA GLU A 96 22.90 -20.10 25.61
C GLU A 96 21.80 -20.46 26.64
N GLU A 97 20.71 -19.69 26.64
CA GLU A 97 19.45 -20.13 27.22
C GLU A 97 18.50 -20.48 26.08
N GLN A 98 18.30 -21.79 25.90
CA GLN A 98 17.23 -22.37 25.10
C GLN A 98 15.89 -21.95 25.69
N PHE A 99 15.21 -20.98 25.05
CA PHE A 99 13.78 -20.79 25.24
C PHE A 99 13.04 -21.71 24.28
N ASP A 100 12.68 -22.89 24.78
CA ASP A 100 11.61 -23.71 24.20
C ASP A 100 10.30 -22.92 24.35
N VAL A 101 9.86 -22.32 23.25
CA VAL A 101 8.48 -21.86 23.11
C VAL A 101 7.71 -23.03 22.52
N GLU A 102 6.86 -23.66 23.33
CA GLU A 102 5.87 -24.63 22.87
C GLU A 102 5.03 -23.98 21.76
N ILE A 103 5.29 -24.39 20.53
CA ILE A 103 4.46 -24.09 19.37
C ILE A 103 3.23 -24.98 19.50
N ASN A 104 2.17 -24.47 20.13
CA ASN A 104 0.85 -25.06 19.97
C ASN A 104 0.45 -24.84 18.51
N GLY A 105 0.48 -25.93 17.74
CA GLY A 105 0.11 -25.97 16.34
C GLY A 105 -1.30 -25.44 16.14
N PHE A 106 -1.41 -24.41 15.31
CA PHE A 106 -2.67 -23.88 14.84
C PHE A 106 -3.25 -24.85 13.80
N ASN A 107 -4.43 -25.41 14.07
CA ASN A 107 -5.16 -26.24 13.13
C ASN A 107 -6.01 -25.33 12.23
N PRO A 108 -5.81 -25.31 10.90
CA PRO A 108 -6.65 -24.53 9.98
C PRO A 108 -8.14 -24.91 10.00
N ASP A 109 -8.48 -26.04 10.63
CA ASP A 109 -9.85 -26.53 10.83
C ASP A 109 -10.50 -26.05 12.15
N ASP A 110 -9.91 -25.11 12.88
CA ASP A 110 -10.58 -24.41 14.00
C ASP A 110 -11.67 -23.43 13.52
N PHE A 111 -12.30 -23.72 12.38
CA PHE A 111 -13.65 -23.25 12.09
C PHE A 111 -14.57 -23.88 13.14
N GLU A 112 -15.20 -23.00 13.93
CA GLU A 112 -16.19 -23.31 14.97
C GLU A 112 -16.93 -24.63 14.68
N GLN A 113 -16.62 -25.66 15.46
CA GLN A 113 -17.49 -26.82 15.56
C GLN A 113 -18.83 -26.33 16.10
N ASN A 114 -19.84 -26.32 15.22
CA ASN A 114 -21.23 -26.03 15.57
C ASN A 114 -21.62 -26.79 16.84
N GLN A 115 -21.74 -26.07 17.95
CA GLN A 115 -22.53 -26.54 19.07
C GLN A 115 -23.98 -26.72 18.58
N PRO A 116 -24.71 -27.77 19.00
CA PRO A 116 -26.10 -27.93 18.61
C PRO A 116 -26.86 -26.66 19.00
N ALA A 117 -27.47 -26.01 18.00
CA ALA A 117 -28.23 -24.79 18.19
C ALA A 117 -29.26 -25.00 19.31
N ALA A 118 -29.23 -24.14 20.33
CA ALA A 118 -30.32 -24.07 21.30
C ALA A 118 -31.63 -23.91 20.52
N GLN A 119 -32.65 -24.71 20.85
CA GLN A 119 -33.94 -24.66 20.15
C GLN A 119 -34.48 -23.22 20.14
N SER A 120 -34.68 -22.66 18.95
CA SER A 120 -35.22 -21.32 18.77
C SER A 120 -36.58 -21.21 19.46
N PRO A 121 -36.81 -20.23 20.35
CA PRO A 121 -38.10 -20.11 21.02
C PRO A 121 -39.21 -19.81 20.01
N VAL A 122 -40.42 -20.29 20.29
CA VAL A 122 -41.62 -19.88 19.55
C VAL A 122 -41.97 -18.45 19.97
N LEU A 123 -42.02 -17.52 19.01
CA LEU A 123 -42.26 -16.10 19.22
C LEU A 123 -43.64 -15.70 18.70
N GLU A 124 -44.48 -15.09 19.53
CA GLU A 124 -45.75 -14.53 19.08
C GLU A 124 -45.51 -13.18 18.38
N ILE A 125 -45.88 -13.07 17.09
CA ILE A 125 -45.79 -11.82 16.33
C ILE A 125 -47.04 -10.97 16.59
N ARG A 126 -48.21 -11.61 16.50
CA ARG A 126 -49.54 -11.06 16.83
C ARG A 126 -50.53 -12.22 17.00
N ASP A 127 -51.75 -11.92 17.41
CA ASP A 127 -52.78 -12.94 17.57
C ASP A 127 -52.96 -13.76 16.28
N GLY A 128 -52.82 -15.08 16.41
CA GLY A 128 -52.88 -16.04 15.30
C GLY A 128 -51.66 -16.08 14.37
N GLU A 129 -50.57 -15.36 14.67
CA GLU A 129 -49.34 -15.36 13.87
C GLU A 129 -48.09 -15.45 14.76
N ILE A 130 -47.25 -16.44 14.50
CA ILE A 130 -46.06 -16.72 15.30
C ILE A 130 -44.84 -16.92 14.38
N ALA A 131 -43.65 -16.76 14.94
CA ALA A 131 -42.39 -17.16 14.32
C ALA A 131 -41.77 -18.34 15.08
N TYR A 132 -41.16 -19.23 14.32
CA TYR A 132 -40.31 -20.29 14.83
C TYR A 132 -39.20 -20.53 13.81
N ASP A 133 -37.95 -20.46 14.25
CA ASP A 133 -36.78 -20.56 13.37
C ASP A 133 -36.84 -19.48 12.26
N LEU A 134 -36.60 -19.83 11.00
CA LEU A 134 -36.67 -18.91 9.85
C LEU A 134 -38.11 -18.67 9.35
N TRP A 135 -39.11 -19.23 10.02
CA TRP A 135 -40.45 -19.40 9.47
C TRP A 135 -41.51 -18.63 10.23
N ARG A 136 -42.41 -18.05 9.46
CA ARG A 136 -43.63 -17.40 9.91
C ARG A 136 -44.79 -18.37 9.74
N TRP A 137 -45.60 -18.50 10.78
CA TRP A 137 -46.73 -19.41 10.86
C TRP A 137 -47.99 -18.61 11.13
N GLU A 138 -49.07 -18.95 10.44
CA GLU A 138 -50.37 -18.30 10.59
C GLU A 138 -51.43 -19.34 10.93
N ARG A 139 -52.39 -18.96 11.77
CA ARG A 139 -53.55 -19.78 12.09
C ARG A 139 -54.57 -19.70 10.97
N ASP A 140 -54.98 -20.85 10.43
CA ASP A 140 -56.05 -20.90 9.44
C ASP A 140 -57.38 -20.44 10.09
N PRO A 141 -58.08 -19.44 9.53
CA PRO A 141 -59.32 -18.94 10.12
C PRO A 141 -60.43 -19.99 10.24
N ARG A 142 -60.43 -20.99 9.35
CA ARG A 142 -61.45 -22.05 9.23
C ARG A 142 -61.09 -23.27 10.07
N THR A 143 -59.91 -23.84 9.88
CA THR A 143 -59.52 -25.08 10.59
C THR A 143 -58.95 -24.81 11.98
N LYS A 144 -58.55 -23.56 12.26
CA LYS A 144 -57.82 -23.14 13.47
C LYS A 144 -56.44 -23.80 13.65
N GLU A 145 -55.97 -24.54 12.64
CA GLU A 145 -54.65 -25.16 12.63
C GLU A 145 -53.56 -24.16 12.22
N MET A 146 -52.34 -24.37 12.70
CA MET A 146 -51.18 -23.55 12.30
C MET A 146 -50.63 -24.07 10.97
N ARG A 147 -50.38 -23.16 10.03
CA ARG A 147 -49.71 -23.48 8.76
C ARG A 147 -48.51 -22.58 8.55
N ILE A 148 -47.49 -23.11 7.88
CA ILE A 148 -46.33 -22.32 7.46
C ILE A 148 -46.80 -21.31 6.39
N ALA A 149 -46.61 -20.03 6.66
CA ALA A 149 -47.13 -18.93 5.84
C ALA A 149 -46.04 -18.26 5.00
N GLY A 150 -44.82 -18.20 5.53
CA GLY A 150 -43.70 -17.60 4.84
C GLY A 150 -42.41 -17.63 5.63
N LEU A 151 -41.43 -16.90 5.12
CA LEU A 151 -40.20 -16.62 5.83
C LEU A 151 -40.42 -15.50 6.87
N TYR A 152 -39.85 -15.67 8.06
CA TYR A 152 -39.85 -14.67 9.11
C TYR A 152 -38.70 -13.67 8.88
N HIS A 153 -39.05 -12.45 8.49
CA HIS A 153 -38.09 -11.42 8.07
C HIS A 153 -36.98 -11.15 9.10
N THR A 154 -37.35 -10.85 10.35
CA THR A 154 -36.38 -10.60 11.41
C THR A 154 -35.54 -11.84 11.72
N GLY A 155 -36.13 -13.04 11.71
CA GLY A 155 -35.39 -14.29 11.92
C GLY A 155 -34.35 -14.55 10.85
N VAL A 156 -34.69 -14.31 9.57
CA VAL A 156 -33.71 -14.42 8.46
C VAL A 156 -32.58 -13.41 8.61
N LEU A 157 -32.88 -12.16 8.98
CA LEU A 157 -31.84 -11.14 9.19
C LEU A 157 -30.95 -11.47 10.40
N SER A 158 -31.52 -11.96 11.50
CA SER A 158 -30.76 -12.42 12.67
C SER A 158 -29.86 -13.60 12.33
N PHE A 159 -30.40 -14.61 11.64
CA PHE A 159 -29.63 -15.76 11.15
C PHE A 159 -28.46 -15.30 10.26
N LEU A 160 -28.71 -14.43 9.29
CA LEU A 160 -27.64 -13.87 8.45
C LEU A 160 -26.60 -13.11 9.31
N GLY A 161 -27.04 -12.35 10.30
CA GLY A 161 -26.17 -11.66 11.26
C GLY A 161 -25.27 -12.62 12.04
N GLU A 162 -25.84 -13.73 12.54
CA GLU A 162 -25.13 -14.80 13.26
C GLU A 162 -24.11 -15.50 12.35
N GLN A 163 -24.42 -15.68 11.07
CA GLN A 163 -23.47 -16.17 10.05
C GLN A 163 -22.38 -15.14 9.66
N GLY A 164 -22.33 -14.01 10.37
CA GLY A 164 -21.34 -12.96 10.20
C GLY A 164 -21.67 -11.93 9.12
N PHE A 165 -22.84 -12.01 8.47
CA PHE A 165 -23.23 -11.02 7.46
C PHE A 165 -23.60 -9.68 8.10
N ALA A 166 -23.14 -8.60 7.47
CA ALA A 166 -23.40 -7.24 7.92
C ALA A 166 -23.47 -6.29 6.71
N LYS A 167 -24.01 -5.10 6.95
CA LYS A 167 -23.83 -3.95 6.04
C LYS A 167 -22.69 -3.08 6.55
N ARG A 168 -21.95 -2.44 5.65
CA ARG A 168 -20.90 -1.47 5.98
C ARG A 168 -21.02 -0.24 5.10
N TYR A 169 -20.89 0.95 5.69
CA TYR A 169 -20.84 2.19 4.91
C TYR A 169 -19.52 2.29 4.16
N ARG A 170 -19.59 2.74 2.89
CA ARG A 170 -18.41 3.20 2.16
C ARG A 170 -17.87 4.48 2.83
N PRO A 171 -16.59 4.85 2.62
CA PRO A 171 -15.99 6.06 3.19
C PRO A 171 -16.75 7.36 2.87
N ASP A 172 -17.56 7.38 1.82
CA ASP A 172 -18.42 8.52 1.46
C ASP A 172 -19.64 8.71 2.39
N GLY A 173 -19.94 7.72 3.24
CA GLY A 173 -21.11 7.69 4.13
C GLY A 173 -22.46 7.60 3.43
N LYS A 174 -22.50 7.51 2.09
CA LYS A 174 -23.73 7.62 1.30
C LYS A 174 -24.26 6.29 0.81
N ASN A 175 -23.39 5.29 0.70
CA ASN A 175 -23.74 3.98 0.18
C ASN A 175 -23.21 2.89 1.10
N THR A 176 -23.91 1.77 1.16
CA THR A 176 -23.47 0.58 1.88
C THR A 176 -23.01 -0.51 0.93
N ILE A 177 -22.11 -1.34 1.42
CA ILE A 177 -21.76 -2.64 0.85
C ILE A 177 -22.15 -3.72 1.84
N LEU A 178 -22.34 -4.95 1.35
CA LEU A 178 -22.56 -6.11 2.20
C LEU A 178 -21.20 -6.77 2.45
N VAL A 179 -20.97 -7.20 3.69
CA VAL A 179 -19.74 -7.88 4.11
C VAL A 179 -20.07 -9.13 4.92
N ARG A 180 -19.14 -10.08 4.97
CA ARG A 180 -19.15 -11.22 5.90
C ARG A 180 -17.91 -11.17 6.78
N GLY A 181 -18.07 -11.51 8.07
CA GLY A 181 -16.99 -11.56 9.05
C GLY A 181 -17.04 -10.41 10.07
N ASP A 182 -16.01 -10.33 10.91
CA ASP A 182 -15.90 -9.31 11.96
C ASP A 182 -14.48 -8.75 12.05
N THR A 183 -13.48 -9.55 12.44
CA THR A 183 -12.08 -9.11 12.43
C THR A 183 -11.47 -9.17 11.03
N VAL A 184 -11.74 -10.24 10.28
CA VAL A 184 -11.40 -10.38 8.86
C VAL A 184 -12.70 -10.30 8.08
N ILE A 185 -12.81 -9.33 7.18
CA ILE A 185 -14.04 -9.05 6.44
C ILE A 185 -13.85 -9.21 4.93
N GLU A 186 -14.88 -9.69 4.24
CA GLU A 186 -14.90 -9.76 2.78
C GLU A 186 -16.21 -9.21 2.20
N PRO A 187 -16.16 -8.51 1.05
CA PRO A 187 -17.38 -8.07 0.37
C PRO A 187 -18.16 -9.27 -0.17
N VAL A 188 -19.48 -9.22 -0.02
CA VAL A 188 -20.38 -10.28 -0.51
C VAL A 188 -21.57 -9.70 -1.27
N ILE A 189 -22.27 -10.57 -1.99
CA ILE A 189 -23.51 -10.22 -2.69
C ILE A 189 -24.70 -10.98 -2.11
N ALA A 190 -25.91 -10.47 -2.35
CA ALA A 190 -27.15 -11.07 -1.86
C ALA A 190 -27.32 -12.54 -2.29
N THR A 191 -26.73 -12.97 -3.41
CA THR A 191 -26.75 -14.38 -3.84
C THR A 191 -26.07 -15.29 -2.81
N VAL A 192 -24.92 -14.90 -2.27
CA VAL A 192 -24.21 -15.69 -1.25
C VAL A 192 -25.08 -15.88 0.00
N MET A 193 -25.79 -14.84 0.42
CA MET A 193 -26.72 -14.91 1.56
C MET A 193 -27.90 -15.86 1.29
N ARG A 194 -28.38 -15.91 0.04
CA ARG A 194 -29.43 -16.86 -0.35
C ARG A 194 -28.92 -18.29 -0.32
N ASP A 195 -27.70 -18.50 -0.79
CA ASP A 195 -27.09 -19.83 -0.78
C ASP A 195 -26.87 -20.29 0.67
N GLU A 196 -26.48 -19.39 1.59
CA GLU A 196 -26.33 -19.70 3.01
C GLU A 196 -27.65 -20.12 3.68
N VAL A 197 -28.73 -19.36 3.46
CA VAL A 197 -30.06 -19.72 4.00
C VAL A 197 -30.54 -21.05 3.42
N LYS A 198 -30.29 -21.28 2.13
CA LYS A 198 -30.64 -22.55 1.49
C LYS A 198 -29.84 -23.72 2.07
N ALA A 199 -28.53 -23.56 2.26
CA ALA A 199 -27.67 -24.55 2.87
C ALA A 199 -28.11 -24.89 4.31
N TYR A 200 -28.56 -23.89 5.09
CA TYR A 200 -29.15 -24.13 6.40
C TYR A 200 -30.42 -24.99 6.32
N ILE A 201 -31.31 -24.76 5.35
CA ILE A 201 -32.51 -25.58 5.16
C ILE A 201 -32.13 -27.02 4.78
N GLU A 202 -31.16 -27.18 3.88
CA GLU A 202 -30.65 -28.49 3.43
C GLU A 202 -29.94 -29.28 4.55
N ALA A 203 -29.23 -28.59 5.44
CA ALA A 203 -28.59 -29.19 6.60
C ALA A 203 -29.59 -29.61 7.70
N ASN A 204 -30.83 -29.10 7.65
CA ASN A 204 -31.89 -29.40 8.61
C ASN A 204 -33.09 -30.05 7.90
N PRO A 205 -32.98 -31.28 7.34
CA PRO A 205 -34.03 -31.91 6.53
C PRO A 205 -35.19 -32.48 7.35
N ASP A 206 -35.06 -32.55 8.68
CA ASP A 206 -36.08 -33.17 9.52
C ASP A 206 -37.42 -32.41 9.48
N LEU A 207 -38.50 -33.14 9.73
CA LEU A 207 -39.83 -32.55 9.90
C LEU A 207 -39.79 -31.60 11.10
N ILE A 208 -40.14 -30.33 10.90
CA ILE A 208 -40.40 -29.44 12.03
C ILE A 208 -41.70 -29.92 12.68
N LYS A 209 -41.63 -30.39 13.93
CA LYS A 209 -42.78 -30.81 14.73
C LYS A 209 -42.69 -30.27 16.16
N GLU A 210 -43.09 -29.00 16.32
CA GLU A 210 -43.05 -28.30 17.60
C GLU A 210 -44.46 -27.88 17.99
N GLY A 211 -45.04 -28.56 18.98
CA GLY A 211 -46.44 -28.36 19.37
C GLY A 211 -47.39 -28.48 18.17
N PRO A 212 -48.15 -27.41 17.81
CA PRO A 212 -49.08 -27.42 16.67
C PRO A 212 -48.40 -27.17 15.30
N LEU A 213 -47.08 -26.94 15.25
CA LEU A 213 -46.36 -26.59 14.02
C LEU A 213 -45.90 -27.85 13.30
N SER A 214 -46.19 -27.94 12.01
CA SER A 214 -45.78 -29.05 11.15
C SER A 214 -45.38 -28.55 9.75
N ALA A 215 -44.12 -28.77 9.34
CA ALA A 215 -43.67 -28.48 7.98
C ALA A 215 -42.60 -29.46 7.51
N THR A 216 -42.81 -30.06 6.33
CA THR A 216 -41.84 -30.96 5.69
C THR A 216 -40.65 -30.17 5.13
N PHE A 217 -39.56 -30.87 4.86
CA PHE A 217 -38.41 -30.32 4.15
C PHE A 217 -38.80 -29.71 2.80
N GLU A 218 -39.53 -30.46 1.96
CA GLU A 218 -39.93 -29.99 0.63
C GLU A 218 -40.83 -28.76 0.72
N GLY A 219 -41.73 -28.71 1.70
CA GLY A 219 -42.60 -27.56 1.93
C GLY A 219 -41.81 -26.30 2.29
N ARG A 220 -40.80 -26.44 3.17
CA ARG A 220 -39.89 -25.36 3.54
C ARG A 220 -39.04 -24.89 2.36
N LEU A 221 -38.43 -25.81 1.63
CA LEU A 221 -37.57 -25.50 0.50
C LEU A 221 -38.34 -24.82 -0.64
N GLU A 222 -39.53 -25.32 -0.98
CA GLU A 222 -40.41 -24.71 -2.00
C GLU A 222 -40.85 -23.31 -1.59
N LEU A 223 -41.23 -23.12 -0.31
CA LEU A 223 -41.61 -21.82 0.21
C LEU A 223 -40.44 -20.81 0.16
N TYR A 224 -39.24 -21.26 0.52
CA TYR A 224 -38.01 -20.47 0.42
C TYR A 224 -37.75 -20.07 -1.05
N ASN A 225 -37.76 -21.01 -1.98
CA ASN A 225 -37.54 -20.73 -3.40
C ASN A 225 -38.56 -19.72 -3.94
N ARG A 226 -39.80 -19.76 -3.47
CA ARG A 226 -40.84 -18.79 -3.84
C ARG A 226 -40.68 -17.41 -3.19
N GLN A 227 -40.10 -17.30 -1.99
CA GLN A 227 -40.15 -16.06 -1.20
C GLN A 227 -38.80 -15.41 -0.93
N HIS A 228 -37.66 -16.08 -1.15
CA HIS A 228 -36.34 -15.55 -0.77
C HIS A 228 -36.04 -14.16 -1.35
N HIS A 229 -36.50 -13.87 -2.57
CA HIS A 229 -36.31 -12.56 -3.22
C HIS A 229 -37.09 -11.42 -2.54
N LEU A 230 -38.14 -11.73 -1.78
CA LEU A 230 -38.93 -10.76 -1.02
C LEU A 230 -38.23 -10.29 0.26
N ILE A 231 -37.27 -11.07 0.77
CA ILE A 231 -36.56 -10.80 2.03
C ILE A 231 -35.08 -10.54 1.80
N ILE A 232 -34.43 -11.27 0.89
CA ILE A 232 -33.01 -11.10 0.56
C ILE A 232 -32.92 -10.22 -0.69
N ASN A 233 -33.28 -8.95 -0.50
CA ASN A 233 -33.19 -7.87 -1.48
C ASN A 233 -32.52 -6.63 -0.85
N SER A 234 -32.14 -5.67 -1.70
CA SER A 234 -31.39 -4.48 -1.25
C SER A 234 -32.06 -3.74 -0.10
N THR A 235 -33.39 -3.53 -0.16
CA THR A 235 -34.13 -2.77 0.85
C THR A 235 -34.17 -3.50 2.19
N SER A 236 -34.47 -4.80 2.19
CA SER A 236 -34.55 -5.58 3.41
C SER A 236 -33.19 -5.79 4.08
N LEU A 237 -32.12 -5.94 3.27
CA LEU A 237 -30.76 -6.10 3.76
C LEU A 237 -30.19 -4.82 4.39
N GLU A 238 -30.83 -3.66 4.22
CA GLU A 238 -30.54 -2.48 5.04
C GLU A 238 -30.85 -2.70 6.53
N GLY A 239 -31.66 -3.71 6.88
CA GLY A 239 -31.92 -4.09 8.27
C GLY A 239 -30.81 -4.89 8.96
N LEU A 240 -29.76 -5.31 8.23
CA LEU A 240 -28.61 -6.00 8.82
C LEU A 240 -27.84 -5.08 9.78
N ARG A 241 -27.14 -5.70 10.74
CA ARG A 241 -26.20 -4.99 11.62
C ARG A 241 -25.20 -4.18 10.80
N THR A 242 -24.84 -2.99 11.29
CA THR A 242 -23.78 -2.20 10.68
C THR A 242 -22.45 -2.66 11.22
N HIS A 243 -21.52 -3.07 10.35
CA HIS A 243 -20.13 -3.29 10.72
C HIS A 243 -19.35 -1.97 10.64
N ASP A 244 -18.95 -1.45 11.79
CA ASP A 244 -18.40 -0.10 11.97
C ASP A 244 -16.93 -0.08 12.43
N ARG A 245 -16.33 -1.23 12.73
CA ARG A 245 -14.90 -1.31 13.08
C ARG A 245 -14.03 -0.63 12.01
N PRO A 246 -13.10 0.28 12.36
CA PRO A 246 -12.14 0.83 11.41
C PRO A 246 -11.31 -0.25 10.72
N LEU A 247 -10.91 0.02 9.47
CA LEU A 247 -9.92 -0.82 8.80
C LEU A 247 -8.56 -0.62 9.45
N LEU A 248 -7.78 -1.68 9.58
CA LEU A 248 -6.38 -1.62 9.98
C LEU A 248 -5.62 -0.78 8.95
N ARG A 249 -4.91 0.23 9.44
CA ARG A 249 -4.12 1.14 8.62
C ARG A 249 -2.72 1.26 9.19
N ASP A 250 -1.77 1.43 8.28
CA ASP A 250 -0.42 1.81 8.63
C ASP A 250 -0.40 3.23 9.23
N ALA A 251 0.55 3.47 10.12
CA ALA A 251 0.86 4.78 10.70
C ALA A 251 2.23 5.26 10.14
N PRO A 252 2.61 6.54 10.32
CA PRO A 252 3.88 7.05 9.79
C PRO A 252 5.11 6.19 10.10
N GLY A 253 5.20 5.64 11.32
CA GLY A 253 6.33 4.79 11.75
C GLY A 253 6.01 3.31 11.90
N ILE A 254 4.82 2.85 11.48
CA ILE A 254 4.36 1.48 11.68
C ILE A 254 3.67 0.96 10.42
N CYS A 255 4.05 -0.24 9.98
CA CYS A 255 3.40 -0.96 8.88
C CYS A 255 2.79 -2.27 9.41
N TYR A 256 1.61 -2.63 8.93
CA TYR A 256 0.96 -3.91 9.23
C TYR A 256 0.75 -4.74 7.96
N ILE A 257 1.22 -5.98 7.98
CA ILE A 257 1.01 -6.96 6.90
C ILE A 257 0.32 -8.19 7.49
N PRO A 258 -0.97 -8.42 7.16
CA PRO A 258 -1.69 -9.61 7.60
C PRO A 258 -1.25 -10.87 6.81
N TYR A 259 -0.82 -11.90 7.52
CA TYR A 259 -0.52 -13.25 7.01
C TYR A 259 -1.49 -14.28 7.63
N LYS A 260 -1.48 -15.51 7.12
CA LYS A 260 -2.33 -16.60 7.66
C LYS A 260 -2.12 -16.84 9.15
N ASN A 261 -0.86 -16.80 9.61
CA ASN A 261 -0.49 -17.07 11.00
C ASN A 261 -0.49 -15.83 11.92
N GLY A 262 -0.88 -14.65 11.43
CA GLY A 262 -0.99 -13.45 12.24
C GLY A 262 -0.65 -12.17 11.49
N ILE A 263 -0.60 -11.08 12.22
CA ILE A 263 -0.31 -9.74 11.71
C ILE A 263 1.13 -9.41 12.01
N VAL A 264 1.91 -9.23 10.95
CA VAL A 264 3.29 -8.76 11.06
C VAL A 264 3.23 -7.26 11.25
N GLN A 265 3.71 -6.79 12.40
CA GLN A 265 3.93 -5.38 12.71
C GLN A 265 5.41 -5.05 12.47
N ILE A 266 5.65 -4.04 11.64
CA ILE A 266 6.98 -3.56 11.26
C ILE A 266 7.14 -2.14 11.77
N THR A 267 8.24 -1.88 12.46
CA THR A 267 8.72 -0.56 12.89
C THR A 267 10.16 -0.38 12.44
N ALA A 268 10.71 0.82 12.56
CA ALA A 268 12.13 1.05 12.27
C ALA A 268 13.03 0.14 13.13
N GLU A 269 12.63 -0.18 14.36
CA GLU A 269 13.48 -0.92 15.32
C GLU A 269 13.24 -2.43 15.28
N LYS A 270 11.99 -2.88 15.10
CA LYS A 270 11.61 -4.29 15.25
C LYS A 270 10.54 -4.76 14.28
N ILE A 271 10.54 -6.08 14.06
CA ILE A 271 9.50 -6.85 13.37
C ILE A 271 8.91 -7.84 14.36
N THR A 272 7.59 -7.82 14.56
CA THR A 272 6.88 -8.73 15.48
C THR A 272 5.65 -9.33 14.80
N ILE A 273 5.25 -10.55 15.20
CA ILE A 273 3.99 -11.17 14.75
C ILE A 273 3.02 -11.16 15.93
N HIS A 274 1.77 -10.77 15.67
CA HIS A 274 0.69 -10.77 16.65
C HIS A 274 -0.51 -11.59 16.15
N PRO A 275 -1.26 -12.27 17.03
CA PRO A 275 -2.52 -12.92 16.64
C PRO A 275 -3.56 -11.86 16.25
N TYR A 276 -4.54 -12.21 15.40
CA TYR A 276 -5.59 -11.29 14.97
C TYR A 276 -6.45 -10.74 16.12
N SER A 277 -6.46 -11.40 17.28
CA SER A 277 -7.15 -10.94 18.48
C SER A 277 -6.62 -9.61 19.02
N ILE A 278 -5.41 -9.17 18.63
CA ILE A 278 -4.88 -7.86 19.03
C ILE A 278 -5.55 -6.68 18.33
N LEU A 279 -6.32 -6.93 17.26
CA LEU A 279 -7.06 -5.89 16.53
C LEU A 279 -8.30 -5.42 17.29
N ASP A 280 -8.23 -5.27 18.63
CA ASP A 280 -9.39 -4.90 19.44
C ASP A 280 -10.02 -3.60 18.90
N GLY A 281 -11.21 -3.73 18.32
CA GLY A 281 -11.93 -2.65 17.64
C GLY A 281 -11.57 -2.37 16.16
N ALA A 282 -10.65 -3.07 15.52
CA ALA A 282 -10.29 -2.93 14.10
C ALA A 282 -10.60 -4.18 13.26
N CYS A 283 -10.52 -4.05 11.94
CA CYS A 283 -10.72 -5.16 10.99
C CYS A 283 -9.76 -5.08 9.80
N VAL A 284 -9.55 -6.19 9.10
CA VAL A 284 -8.78 -6.25 7.85
C VAL A 284 -9.64 -6.78 6.71
N TRP A 285 -9.35 -6.36 5.48
CA TRP A 285 -9.94 -7.04 4.33
C TRP A 285 -9.30 -8.41 4.14
N LYS A 286 -10.10 -9.44 3.88
CA LYS A 286 -9.61 -10.77 3.52
C LYS A 286 -8.66 -10.74 2.32
N SER A 287 -8.91 -9.85 1.35
CA SER A 287 -8.02 -9.63 0.20
C SER A 287 -6.64 -9.07 0.56
N GLN A 288 -6.45 -8.58 1.79
CA GLN A 288 -5.16 -8.12 2.32
C GLN A 288 -4.46 -9.20 3.15
N VAL A 289 -5.13 -10.32 3.44
CA VAL A 289 -4.53 -11.45 4.15
C VAL A 289 -3.73 -12.27 3.15
N ILE A 290 -2.43 -12.41 3.42
CA ILE A 290 -1.53 -13.24 2.63
C ILE A 290 -1.74 -14.70 3.03
N GLU A 291 -2.17 -15.54 2.09
CA GLU A 291 -2.50 -16.98 2.27
C GLU A 291 -1.26 -17.89 2.40
N ARG A 292 -0.27 -17.46 3.18
CA ARG A 292 0.92 -18.23 3.58
C ARG A 292 1.37 -17.79 4.98
N GLU A 293 2.21 -18.58 5.62
CA GLU A 293 2.72 -18.28 6.97
C GLU A 293 3.99 -17.45 6.90
N PHE A 294 4.06 -16.40 7.73
CA PHE A 294 5.28 -15.60 7.87
C PHE A 294 6.24 -16.24 8.88
N ASN A 295 7.51 -16.39 8.47
CA ASN A 295 8.58 -16.92 9.32
C ASN A 295 9.61 -15.83 9.65
N LEU A 296 9.64 -15.38 10.91
CA LEU A 296 10.59 -14.38 11.42
C LEU A 296 12.07 -14.80 11.25
N ARG A 297 12.35 -16.11 11.28
CA ARG A 297 13.70 -16.69 11.28
C ARG A 297 14.23 -17.01 9.88
N ALA A 298 13.43 -16.80 8.83
CA ALA A 298 13.90 -17.04 7.47
C ALA A 298 15.07 -16.11 7.11
N ASP A 299 15.95 -16.55 6.21
CA ASP A 299 17.05 -15.72 5.69
C ASP A 299 16.60 -15.02 4.40
N GLY A 300 16.10 -13.80 4.52
CA GLY A 300 15.55 -13.07 3.38
C GLY A 300 16.60 -12.69 2.33
N GLU A 301 17.85 -12.52 2.70
CA GLU A 301 18.91 -12.12 1.77
C GLU A 301 19.26 -13.23 0.77
N GLN A 302 18.91 -14.48 1.08
CA GLN A 302 19.16 -15.66 0.26
C GLN A 302 17.98 -16.03 -0.67
N CYS A 303 16.93 -15.20 -0.76
CA CYS A 303 15.87 -15.45 -1.74
C CYS A 303 16.31 -15.12 -3.17
N GLN A 304 15.70 -15.78 -4.15
CA GLN A 304 15.86 -15.52 -5.57
C GLN A 304 15.54 -14.07 -5.92
N TYR A 305 14.55 -13.47 -5.25
CA TYR A 305 14.20 -12.07 -5.49
C TYR A 305 15.29 -11.09 -5.01
N ALA A 306 15.94 -11.35 -3.87
CA ALA A 306 17.08 -10.55 -3.41
C ALA A 306 18.23 -10.60 -4.42
N ARG A 307 18.53 -11.80 -4.95
CA ARG A 307 19.48 -11.97 -6.06
C ARG A 307 19.05 -11.22 -7.32
N PHE A 308 17.76 -11.25 -7.66
CA PHE A 308 17.22 -10.47 -8.78
C PHE A 308 17.46 -8.97 -8.61
N ILE A 309 17.22 -8.42 -7.41
CA ILE A 309 17.51 -7.02 -7.09
C ILE A 309 19.00 -6.71 -7.23
N GLY A 310 19.87 -7.58 -6.71
CA GLY A 310 21.32 -7.46 -6.90
C GLY A 310 21.73 -7.42 -8.37
N ASN A 311 21.16 -8.29 -9.22
CA ASN A 311 21.42 -8.33 -10.65
C ASN A 311 21.02 -7.01 -11.37
N VAL A 312 19.78 -6.52 -11.14
CA VAL A 312 19.29 -5.29 -11.80
C VAL A 312 19.95 -4.01 -11.28
N THR A 313 20.67 -4.10 -10.16
CA THR A 313 21.44 -3.00 -9.57
C THR A 313 22.95 -3.13 -9.78
N ARG A 314 23.41 -4.18 -10.47
CA ARG A 314 24.84 -4.55 -10.63
C ARG A 314 25.58 -4.74 -9.29
N GLN A 315 24.86 -5.14 -8.25
CA GLN A 315 25.39 -5.33 -6.89
C GLN A 315 25.99 -4.03 -6.31
N GLU A 316 25.59 -2.86 -6.83
CA GLU A 316 26.03 -1.55 -6.32
C GLU A 316 25.22 -1.21 -5.07
N HIS A 317 25.90 -1.00 -3.95
CA HIS A 317 25.26 -0.87 -2.64
C HIS A 317 24.24 0.27 -2.56
N ASP A 318 24.58 1.45 -3.07
CA ASP A 318 23.70 2.62 -3.10
C ASP A 318 22.43 2.36 -3.93
N ARG A 319 22.56 1.70 -5.09
CA ARG A 319 21.43 1.28 -5.93
C ARG A 319 20.58 0.23 -5.23
N MET A 320 21.19 -0.77 -4.60
CA MET A 320 20.47 -1.79 -3.84
C MET A 320 19.63 -1.16 -2.72
N MET A 321 20.20 -0.20 -1.98
CA MET A 321 19.50 0.55 -0.94
C MET A 321 18.34 1.38 -1.50
N ALA A 322 18.53 2.05 -2.64
CA ALA A 322 17.47 2.78 -3.32
C ALA A 322 16.30 1.87 -3.73
N PHE A 323 16.59 0.68 -4.27
CA PHE A 323 15.57 -0.30 -4.64
C PHE A 323 14.84 -0.86 -3.41
N ARG A 324 15.57 -1.21 -2.33
CA ARG A 324 14.97 -1.71 -1.08
C ARG A 324 14.03 -0.68 -0.45
N THR A 325 14.49 0.55 -0.29
CA THR A 325 13.67 1.61 0.31
C THR A 325 12.48 1.98 -0.58
N ALA A 326 12.60 1.89 -1.91
CA ALA A 326 11.46 2.04 -2.81
C ALA A 326 10.43 0.91 -2.67
N ILE A 327 10.86 -0.35 -2.56
CA ILE A 327 9.98 -1.49 -2.28
C ILE A 327 9.24 -1.25 -0.96
N GLY A 328 9.99 -0.89 0.09
CA GLY A 328 9.42 -0.59 1.40
C GLY A 328 8.39 0.55 1.37
N TYR A 329 8.71 1.65 0.68
CA TYR A 329 7.81 2.79 0.48
C TYR A 329 6.52 2.41 -0.25
N LEU A 330 6.61 1.58 -1.30
CA LEU A 330 5.45 1.13 -2.06
C LEU A 330 4.57 0.16 -1.25
N LEU A 331 5.17 -0.61 -0.35
CA LEU A 331 4.46 -1.53 0.56
C LEU A 331 3.98 -0.85 1.86
N HIS A 332 4.42 0.36 2.17
CA HIS A 332 3.89 1.15 3.28
C HIS A 332 2.67 1.93 2.80
N HIS A 333 1.48 1.52 3.27
CA HIS A 333 0.20 2.04 2.80
C HIS A 333 -0.10 3.45 3.34
N TYR A 334 0.63 3.92 4.37
CA TYR A 334 0.49 5.28 4.86
C TYR A 334 0.99 6.29 3.82
N ASN A 335 0.14 7.24 3.43
CA ASN A 335 0.52 8.32 2.54
C ASN A 335 0.64 9.66 3.28
N ASN A 336 1.79 10.33 3.11
CA ASN A 336 1.95 11.73 3.46
C ASN A 336 1.54 12.61 2.26
N PRO A 337 0.40 13.32 2.29
CA PRO A 337 -0.10 14.07 1.14
C PRO A 337 0.83 15.21 0.67
N THR A 338 1.74 15.68 1.53
CA THR A 338 2.70 16.75 1.20
C THR A 338 3.99 16.24 0.56
N GLU A 339 4.32 14.97 0.76
CA GLU A 339 5.61 14.36 0.39
C GLU A 339 5.45 13.14 -0.53
N GLY A 340 4.23 12.83 -0.97
CA GLY A 340 3.97 11.69 -1.85
C GLY A 340 4.81 11.74 -3.14
N GLN A 341 5.62 10.70 -3.34
CA GLN A 341 6.43 10.49 -4.53
C GLN A 341 5.89 9.32 -5.37
N ALA A 342 5.96 9.44 -6.69
CA ALA A 342 5.80 8.34 -7.62
C ALA A 342 7.14 7.64 -7.83
N VAL A 343 7.17 6.31 -7.71
CA VAL A 343 8.35 5.51 -8.04
C VAL A 343 8.33 5.24 -9.55
N ILE A 344 9.41 5.58 -10.25
CA ILE A 344 9.52 5.46 -11.71
C ILE A 344 10.66 4.53 -12.06
N LEU A 345 10.36 3.49 -12.83
CA LEU A 345 11.31 2.50 -13.32
C LEU A 345 11.68 2.81 -14.76
N TYR A 346 12.97 3.08 -14.99
CA TYR A 346 13.55 3.24 -16.31
C TYR A 346 14.57 2.13 -16.60
N ASP A 347 14.90 1.95 -17.87
CA ASP A 347 16.11 1.21 -18.26
C ASP A 347 17.31 2.14 -18.20
N GLU A 348 18.45 1.63 -17.74
CA GLU A 348 19.70 2.39 -17.65
C GLU A 348 20.18 2.85 -19.04
N GLU A 349 19.97 2.01 -20.06
CA GLU A 349 20.22 2.34 -21.45
C GLU A 349 18.89 2.48 -22.20
N ILE A 350 18.56 3.72 -22.56
CA ILE A 350 17.38 4.04 -23.36
C ILE A 350 17.72 3.66 -24.80
N THR A 351 17.25 2.50 -25.24
CA THR A 351 17.25 2.14 -26.66
C THR A 351 16.35 3.09 -27.43
N ASP A 352 16.74 3.37 -28.67
CA ASP A 352 16.07 4.22 -29.66
C ASP A 352 14.53 4.22 -29.48
N VAL A 353 13.92 5.41 -29.40
CA VAL A 353 12.47 5.62 -29.16
C VAL A 353 11.60 4.85 -30.17
N ARG A 354 12.19 4.48 -31.31
CA ARG A 354 11.55 3.73 -32.40
C ARG A 354 11.57 2.20 -32.21
N LYS A 355 12.32 1.65 -31.24
CA LYS A 355 12.39 0.21 -30.92
C LYS A 355 12.41 -0.01 -29.40
N PRO A 356 11.24 0.04 -28.73
CA PRO A 356 11.12 -0.35 -27.33
C PRO A 356 11.43 -1.84 -27.20
N GLU A 357 12.45 -2.19 -26.41
CA GLU A 357 12.83 -3.57 -26.13
C GLU A 357 12.61 -3.86 -24.64
N GLY A 358 11.69 -4.78 -24.33
CA GLY A 358 11.48 -5.26 -22.97
C GLY A 358 12.60 -6.19 -22.48
N GLY A 359 12.51 -6.67 -21.24
CA GLY A 359 13.38 -7.73 -20.72
C GLY A 359 14.41 -7.32 -19.65
N THR A 360 14.36 -6.08 -19.15
CA THR A 360 15.23 -5.62 -18.04
C THR A 360 14.74 -6.03 -16.65
N GLY A 361 13.47 -6.43 -16.51
CA GLY A 361 12.89 -6.93 -15.25
C GLY A 361 11.92 -5.99 -14.53
N LYS A 362 11.54 -4.84 -15.10
CA LYS A 362 10.58 -3.90 -14.49
C LYS A 362 9.26 -4.57 -14.06
N GLY A 363 8.71 -5.45 -14.89
CA GLY A 363 7.50 -6.22 -14.55
C GLY A 363 7.69 -7.20 -13.39
N VAL A 364 8.88 -7.81 -13.25
CA VAL A 364 9.21 -8.69 -12.11
C VAL A 364 9.23 -7.89 -10.81
N PHE A 365 9.77 -6.66 -10.83
CA PHE A 365 9.74 -5.76 -9.68
C PHE A 365 8.31 -5.45 -9.23
N ALA A 366 7.43 -5.07 -10.17
CA ALA A 366 6.04 -4.77 -9.85
C ALA A 366 5.25 -6.02 -9.38
N ASN A 367 5.49 -7.17 -10.00
CA ASN A 367 4.85 -8.43 -9.61
C ASN A 367 5.25 -8.88 -8.19
N ALA A 368 6.45 -8.57 -7.73
CA ALA A 368 6.86 -8.83 -6.35
C ALA A 368 5.99 -8.07 -5.35
N LEU A 369 5.69 -6.79 -5.62
CA LEU A 369 4.83 -5.98 -4.76
C LEU A 369 3.41 -6.57 -4.67
N ARG A 370 2.89 -7.06 -5.80
CA ARG A 370 1.58 -7.73 -5.88
C ARG A 370 1.50 -8.97 -4.99
N GLN A 371 2.63 -9.63 -4.68
CA GLN A 371 2.64 -10.79 -3.77
C GLN A 371 2.42 -10.40 -2.30
N ILE A 372 2.59 -9.12 -1.94
CA ILE A 372 2.51 -8.63 -0.56
C ILE A 372 1.29 -7.72 -0.35
N ARG A 373 0.92 -6.89 -1.33
CA ARG A 373 -0.26 -6.03 -1.24
C ARG A 373 -1.07 -5.98 -2.53
N PRO A 374 -2.40 -5.71 -2.46
CA PRO A 374 -3.23 -5.50 -3.63
C PRO A 374 -2.67 -4.40 -4.54
N LEU A 375 -2.46 -4.75 -5.81
CA LEU A 375 -1.87 -3.88 -6.82
C LEU A 375 -2.78 -3.85 -8.06
N ALA A 376 -3.20 -2.66 -8.46
CA ALA A 376 -3.96 -2.43 -9.68
C ALA A 376 -2.99 -2.12 -10.84
N LEU A 377 -3.12 -2.85 -11.95
CA LEU A 377 -2.32 -2.65 -13.15
C LEU A 377 -3.14 -1.84 -14.17
N ILE A 378 -2.54 -0.76 -14.68
CA ILE A 378 -3.09 0.07 -15.74
C ILE A 378 -2.17 -0.06 -16.97
N ASP A 379 -2.74 -0.50 -18.09
CA ASP A 379 -2.07 -0.54 -19.39
C ASP A 379 -1.87 0.89 -19.91
N GLY A 380 -0.66 1.41 -19.77
CA GLY A 380 -0.28 2.77 -20.14
C GLY A 380 -0.40 3.06 -21.64
N LYS A 381 -0.43 2.02 -22.50
CA LYS A 381 -0.68 2.18 -23.95
C LYS A 381 -2.14 2.48 -24.26
N LYS A 382 -3.04 2.00 -23.41
CA LYS A 382 -4.49 2.20 -23.53
C LYS A 382 -5.03 3.28 -22.60
N PHE A 383 -4.20 3.79 -21.69
CA PHE A 383 -4.59 4.83 -20.75
C PHE A 383 -4.97 6.10 -21.52
N ASP A 384 -6.27 6.42 -21.52
CA ASP A 384 -6.76 7.72 -21.96
C ASP A 384 -7.07 8.56 -20.72
N PRO A 385 -6.36 9.68 -20.50
CA PRO A 385 -6.67 10.56 -19.39
C PRO A 385 -8.12 11.07 -19.42
N ASN A 386 -8.72 11.24 -20.59
CA ASN A 386 -10.08 11.78 -20.69
C ASN A 386 -11.16 10.73 -20.43
N ASP A 387 -10.79 9.44 -20.32
CA ASP A 387 -11.72 8.40 -19.91
C ASP A 387 -11.98 8.49 -18.41
N LYS A 388 -13.24 8.70 -18.05
CA LYS A 388 -13.70 8.71 -16.65
C LYS A 388 -13.55 7.35 -15.97
N PHE A 389 -13.48 6.26 -16.73
CA PHE A 389 -13.29 4.89 -16.22
C PHE A 389 -11.81 4.46 -16.17
N CYS A 390 -10.85 5.38 -16.38
CA CYS A 390 -9.43 5.05 -16.43
C CYS A 390 -8.85 4.42 -15.14
N PHE A 391 -9.58 4.51 -14.01
CA PHE A 391 -9.21 3.93 -12.71
C PHE A 391 -10.22 2.89 -12.20
N GLN A 392 -11.03 2.29 -13.08
CA GLN A 392 -12.07 1.33 -12.66
C GLN A 392 -11.54 0.08 -11.91
N ASP A 393 -10.26 -0.26 -12.12
CA ASP A 393 -9.61 -1.39 -11.43
C ASP A 393 -9.02 -1.01 -10.06
N VAL A 394 -9.19 0.24 -9.62
CA VAL A 394 -8.73 0.74 -8.32
C VAL A 394 -9.88 0.71 -7.31
N ASP A 395 -9.66 0.08 -6.18
CA ASP A 395 -10.62 -0.02 -5.08
C ASP A 395 -10.04 0.44 -3.73
N GLN A 396 -10.83 0.34 -2.66
CA GLN A 396 -10.42 0.75 -1.30
C GLN A 396 -9.34 -0.14 -0.68
N SER A 397 -9.10 -1.32 -1.25
CA SER A 397 -8.06 -2.26 -0.81
C SER A 397 -6.74 -2.07 -1.55
N THR A 398 -6.78 -1.40 -2.71
CA THR A 398 -5.63 -1.16 -3.60
C THR A 398 -4.57 -0.33 -2.88
N ALA A 399 -3.37 -0.90 -2.74
CA ALA A 399 -2.24 -0.25 -2.09
C ALA A 399 -1.28 0.42 -3.08
N VAL A 400 -1.15 -0.15 -4.28
CA VAL A 400 -0.27 0.37 -5.33
C VAL A 400 -1.01 0.38 -6.67
N VAL A 401 -0.88 1.48 -7.40
CA VAL A 401 -1.26 1.56 -8.81
C VAL A 401 0.01 1.48 -9.64
N TRP A 402 0.09 0.48 -10.52
CA TRP A 402 1.18 0.30 -11.47
C TRP A 402 0.71 0.70 -12.86
N ILE A 403 1.35 1.71 -13.44
CA ILE A 403 1.16 2.11 -14.84
C ILE A 403 2.30 1.52 -15.66
N ASP A 404 1.98 0.66 -16.61
CA ASP A 404 2.98 -0.02 -17.44
C ASP A 404 3.04 0.57 -18.84
N ASP A 405 4.23 1.00 -19.25
CA ASP A 405 4.57 1.52 -20.58
C ASP A 405 3.65 2.67 -21.07
N PRO A 406 3.53 3.79 -20.32
CA PRO A 406 2.69 4.92 -20.70
C PRO A 406 3.18 5.60 -21.99
N VAL A 407 2.23 6.03 -22.83
CA VAL A 407 2.56 6.79 -24.05
C VAL A 407 2.89 8.23 -23.71
N VAL A 408 4.18 8.52 -23.55
CA VAL A 408 4.67 9.87 -23.25
C VAL A 408 4.83 10.74 -24.51
N ASN A 409 5.17 10.12 -25.65
CA ASN A 409 5.36 10.78 -26.93
C ASN A 409 4.24 10.40 -27.90
N HIS A 410 3.12 11.11 -27.81
CA HIS A 410 2.01 10.97 -28.75
C HIS A 410 1.91 12.21 -29.66
N ALA A 411 1.59 12.00 -30.94
CA ALA A 411 1.47 13.09 -31.93
C ALA A 411 0.40 14.12 -31.54
N LYS A 412 -0.70 13.64 -30.97
CA LYS A 412 -1.73 14.46 -30.32
C LYS A 412 -1.36 14.72 -28.86
N SER A 413 -1.27 15.99 -28.46
CA SER A 413 -0.84 16.41 -27.13
C SER A 413 -1.80 15.95 -26.04
N GLU A 414 -3.10 15.88 -26.30
CA GLU A 414 -4.13 15.44 -25.35
C GLU A 414 -4.06 13.96 -24.96
N ARG A 415 -3.27 13.16 -25.70
CA ARG A 415 -3.01 11.74 -25.42
C ARG A 415 -1.64 11.47 -24.83
N ARG A 416 -0.85 12.52 -24.58
CA ARG A 416 0.44 12.38 -23.90
C ARG A 416 0.18 12.12 -22.42
N PHE A 417 0.84 11.10 -21.90
CA PHE A 417 0.89 10.87 -20.46
C PHE A 417 1.57 12.05 -19.76
N SER A 418 0.94 12.59 -18.72
CA SER A 418 1.50 13.67 -17.89
C SER A 418 1.50 13.24 -16.43
N LEU A 419 2.68 13.31 -15.81
CA LEU A 419 2.87 13.05 -14.37
C LEU A 419 2.12 14.07 -13.49
N GLU A 420 1.94 15.30 -13.98
CA GLU A 420 1.33 16.39 -13.20
C GLU A 420 -0.08 16.03 -12.71
N ARG A 421 -0.86 15.34 -13.54
CA ARG A 421 -2.18 14.90 -13.15
C ARG A 421 -2.13 13.90 -11.98
N PHE A 422 -1.20 12.98 -12.02
CA PHE A 422 -1.03 12.01 -10.94
C PHE A 422 -0.56 12.67 -9.66
N PHE A 423 0.21 13.75 -9.75
CA PHE A 423 0.57 14.55 -8.59
C PHE A 423 -0.66 15.21 -7.95
N SER A 424 -1.60 15.74 -8.73
CA SER A 424 -2.88 16.21 -8.18
C SER A 424 -3.63 15.07 -7.48
N ILE A 425 -3.71 13.89 -8.09
CA ILE A 425 -4.38 12.72 -7.49
C ILE A 425 -3.71 12.29 -6.18
N LEU A 426 -2.37 12.29 -6.10
CA LEU A 426 -1.64 11.95 -4.88
C LEU A 426 -1.89 12.96 -3.74
N THR A 427 -2.20 14.22 -4.05
CA THR A 427 -2.46 15.26 -3.04
C THR A 427 -3.94 15.39 -2.69
N GLU A 428 -4.85 15.24 -3.65
CA GLU A 428 -6.29 15.46 -3.48
C GLU A 428 -7.06 14.16 -3.20
N GLY A 429 -6.50 13.00 -3.56
CA GLY A 429 -7.15 11.69 -3.50
C GLY A 429 -7.68 11.21 -4.85
N TRP A 430 -8.23 10.00 -4.85
CA TRP A 430 -8.63 9.28 -6.06
C TRP A 430 -10.14 9.31 -6.23
N SER A 431 -10.62 9.82 -7.37
CA SER A 431 -12.02 9.72 -7.76
C SER A 431 -12.19 8.54 -8.70
N ILE A 432 -12.96 7.54 -8.27
CA ILE A 432 -13.15 6.28 -9.01
C ILE A 432 -14.57 6.22 -9.56
N GLU A 433 -14.69 6.12 -10.88
CA GLU A 433 -15.95 5.81 -11.57
C GLU A 433 -15.91 4.38 -12.12
N ASN A 434 -16.95 3.61 -11.80
CA ASN A 434 -17.13 2.23 -12.25
C ASN A 434 -18.38 2.15 -13.14
N LYS A 435 -18.37 1.26 -14.14
CA LYS A 435 -19.55 1.05 -15.00
C LYS A 435 -20.73 0.55 -14.16
N ARG A 436 -21.86 1.26 -14.23
CA ARG A 436 -23.12 0.92 -13.54
C ARG A 436 -23.05 0.96 -12.01
N GLU A 437 -22.00 1.52 -11.46
CA GLU A 437 -21.88 1.80 -10.02
C GLU A 437 -21.81 3.30 -9.77
N LYS A 438 -22.06 3.69 -8.53
CA LYS A 438 -21.86 5.08 -8.11
C LYS A 438 -20.38 5.38 -7.92
N THR A 439 -19.96 6.55 -8.36
CA THR A 439 -18.64 7.12 -8.11
C THR A 439 -18.35 7.18 -6.62
N PHE A 440 -17.12 6.85 -6.22
CA PHE A 440 -16.63 7.05 -4.85
C PHE A 440 -15.25 7.71 -4.86
N ARG A 441 -14.87 8.29 -3.72
CA ARG A 441 -13.58 8.98 -3.55
C ARG A 441 -12.76 8.30 -2.46
N ILE A 442 -11.49 8.02 -2.75
CA ILE A 442 -10.49 7.57 -1.78
C ILE A 442 -9.68 8.81 -1.34
N PRO A 443 -9.68 9.17 -0.05
CA PRO A 443 -8.89 10.30 0.46
C PRO A 443 -7.39 10.12 0.19
N ALA A 444 -6.63 11.21 -0.02
CA ALA A 444 -5.19 11.15 -0.32
C ALA A 444 -4.36 10.34 0.69
N LYS A 445 -4.67 10.47 1.99
CA LYS A 445 -4.02 9.71 3.08
C LYS A 445 -4.22 8.20 2.98
N GLU A 446 -5.29 7.78 2.31
CA GLU A 446 -5.67 6.37 2.11
C GLU A 446 -5.49 5.93 0.65
N GLY A 447 -5.01 6.83 -0.22
CA GLY A 447 -4.84 6.54 -1.64
C GLY A 447 -3.73 5.52 -1.86
N PRO A 448 -3.73 4.81 -3.00
CA PRO A 448 -2.59 3.98 -3.37
C PRO A 448 -1.33 4.81 -3.67
N LYS A 449 -0.17 4.17 -3.50
CA LYS A 449 1.12 4.64 -4.03
C LYS A 449 1.18 4.46 -5.55
N LEU A 450 2.01 5.25 -6.23
CA LEU A 450 2.13 5.20 -7.68
C LEU A 450 3.48 4.60 -8.11
N LEU A 451 3.41 3.55 -8.91
CA LEU A 451 4.54 2.93 -9.61
C LEU A 451 4.35 3.13 -11.12
N ILE A 452 5.38 3.61 -11.81
CA ILE A 452 5.35 3.77 -13.26
C ILE A 452 6.54 3.05 -13.85
N ALA A 453 6.30 2.07 -14.73
CA ALA A 453 7.33 1.44 -15.52
C ALA A 453 7.31 2.04 -16.92
N SER A 454 8.43 2.60 -17.38
CA SER A 454 8.49 3.20 -18.71
C SER A 454 9.78 2.84 -19.43
N ASN A 455 9.69 2.78 -20.75
CA ASN A 455 10.82 2.64 -21.66
C ASN A 455 11.31 3.99 -22.18
N VAL A 456 10.58 5.07 -21.91
CA VAL A 456 10.90 6.42 -22.38
C VAL A 456 11.01 7.35 -21.19
N VAL A 457 12.06 8.18 -21.18
CA VAL A 457 12.23 9.18 -20.13
C VAL A 457 11.18 10.26 -20.26
N MET A 458 10.42 10.47 -19.20
CA MET A 458 9.45 11.56 -19.10
C MET A 458 10.16 12.90 -18.91
N SER A 459 9.64 13.96 -19.53
CA SER A 459 10.20 15.31 -19.38
C SER A 459 10.03 15.81 -17.94
N ASN A 460 11.10 16.36 -17.36
CA ASN A 460 11.18 16.83 -15.98
C ASN A 460 10.97 18.36 -15.85
N GLU A 461 10.13 18.95 -16.70
CA GLU A 461 9.92 20.41 -16.66
C GLU A 461 9.20 20.82 -15.36
N GLY A 462 9.78 21.77 -14.61
CA GLY A 462 9.22 22.29 -13.35
C GLY A 462 9.87 21.73 -12.07
N SER A 463 10.26 22.61 -11.15
CA SER A 463 10.92 22.24 -9.87
C SER A 463 10.01 21.46 -8.91
N SER A 464 8.69 21.63 -9.03
CA SER A 464 7.67 20.86 -8.28
C SER A 464 7.61 19.39 -8.72
N ASN A 465 7.86 19.12 -10.01
CA ASN A 465 7.74 17.79 -10.60
C ASN A 465 8.92 16.88 -10.23
N VAL A 466 10.10 17.45 -9.98
CA VAL A 466 11.30 16.68 -9.56
C VAL A 466 11.15 16.10 -8.16
N ARG A 467 10.55 16.85 -7.21
CA ARG A 467 10.41 16.42 -5.81
C ARG A 467 9.38 15.30 -5.61
N ARG A 468 8.51 15.06 -6.61
CA ARG A 468 7.46 14.03 -6.57
C ARG A 468 7.81 12.78 -7.38
N GLN A 469 9.06 12.66 -7.81
CA GLN A 469 9.57 11.50 -8.53
C GLN A 469 10.67 10.83 -7.72
N PHE A 470 10.67 9.50 -7.71
CA PHE A 470 11.75 8.69 -7.21
C PHE A 470 12.14 7.69 -8.30
N ILE A 471 13.28 7.94 -8.95
CA ILE A 471 13.67 7.22 -10.17
C ILE A 471 14.60 6.06 -9.81
N LEU A 472 14.30 4.90 -10.39
CA LEU A 472 15.12 3.69 -10.35
C LEU A 472 15.49 3.28 -11.78
N GLU A 473 16.77 3.01 -12.02
CA GLU A 473 17.29 2.54 -13.31
C GLU A 473 17.62 1.05 -13.20
N PHE A 474 17.05 0.26 -14.08
CA PHE A 474 17.35 -1.16 -14.23
C PHE A 474 18.58 -1.34 -15.11
N SER A 475 19.55 -2.10 -14.61
CA SER A 475 20.68 -2.55 -15.42
C SER A 475 20.20 -3.41 -16.59
N ASP A 476 21.07 -3.53 -17.57
CA ASP A 476 20.90 -4.39 -18.74
C ASP A 476 21.32 -5.85 -18.50
N HIS A 477 21.49 -6.27 -17.24
CA HIS A 477 21.98 -7.60 -16.84
C HIS A 477 21.26 -8.74 -17.57
N TYR A 478 19.93 -8.73 -17.56
CA TYR A 478 19.13 -9.76 -18.24
C TYR A 478 19.01 -9.47 -19.74
N LYS A 479 18.81 -8.22 -20.13
CA LYS A 479 18.63 -7.81 -21.53
C LYS A 479 19.82 -8.25 -22.40
N LYS A 480 21.05 -8.09 -21.92
CA LYS A 480 22.29 -8.49 -22.63
C LYS A 480 22.40 -9.99 -22.91
N GLN A 481 21.61 -10.82 -22.23
CA GLN A 481 21.62 -12.27 -22.43
C GLN A 481 20.62 -12.73 -23.49
N ILE A 482 19.70 -11.85 -23.92
CA ILE A 482 18.75 -12.13 -24.99
C ILE A 482 19.44 -11.87 -26.32
N ARG A 483 19.60 -12.92 -27.15
CA ARG A 483 20.26 -12.81 -28.46
C ARG A 483 19.30 -12.98 -29.61
N VAL A 484 18.36 -13.92 -29.51
CA VAL A 484 17.42 -14.30 -30.57
C VAL A 484 15.96 -13.96 -30.21
N GLY A 485 15.69 -13.58 -28.94
CA GLY A 485 14.40 -13.06 -28.47
C GLY A 485 13.52 -14.08 -27.75
N ASN A 486 13.91 -15.36 -27.76
CA ASN A 486 13.18 -16.44 -27.09
C ASN A 486 13.82 -16.84 -25.74
N GLU A 487 15.01 -16.32 -25.44
CA GLU A 487 15.71 -16.60 -24.20
C GLU A 487 14.99 -15.96 -23.02
N LYS A 488 15.00 -16.67 -21.89
CA LYS A 488 14.36 -16.24 -20.65
C LYS A 488 15.40 -16.17 -19.53
N PRO A 489 16.32 -15.19 -19.58
CA PRO A 489 17.50 -15.14 -18.71
C PRO A 489 17.14 -15.09 -17.22
N ILE A 490 16.05 -14.42 -16.86
CA ILE A 490 15.52 -14.40 -15.49
C ILE A 490 15.14 -15.83 -15.06
N GLU A 491 14.33 -16.54 -15.85
CA GLU A 491 13.94 -17.92 -15.50
C GLU A 491 15.16 -18.84 -15.39
N SER A 492 16.11 -18.74 -16.32
CA SER A 492 17.31 -19.59 -16.31
C SER A 492 18.26 -19.34 -15.15
N GLU A 493 18.47 -18.08 -14.73
CA GLU A 493 19.38 -17.76 -13.62
C GLU A 493 18.82 -18.11 -12.24
N HIS A 494 17.49 -18.06 -12.11
CA HIS A 494 16.77 -18.31 -10.86
C HIS A 494 16.23 -19.74 -10.77
N GLY A 495 16.41 -20.55 -11.81
CA GLY A 495 15.98 -21.95 -11.84
C GLY A 495 14.46 -22.14 -11.98
N GLY A 496 13.74 -21.11 -12.43
CA GLY A 496 12.30 -21.13 -12.59
C GLY A 496 11.67 -19.75 -12.70
N VAL A 497 10.36 -19.72 -12.89
CA VAL A 497 9.57 -18.48 -12.88
C VAL A 497 9.46 -17.97 -11.44
N LEU A 498 9.92 -16.74 -11.19
CA LEU A 498 9.79 -16.09 -9.88
C LEU A 498 8.31 -15.98 -9.48
N PHE A 499 8.01 -16.18 -8.19
CA PHE A 499 6.65 -16.13 -7.62
C PHE A 499 5.67 -17.15 -8.20
N SER A 500 6.16 -18.23 -8.80
CA SER A 500 5.32 -19.31 -9.30
C SER A 500 5.07 -20.38 -8.23
N ASP A 501 4.13 -21.27 -8.51
CA ASP A 501 3.85 -22.45 -7.67
C ASP A 501 5.04 -23.42 -7.55
N ASN A 502 6.11 -23.22 -8.34
CA ASN A 502 7.35 -23.99 -8.26
C ASN A 502 8.26 -23.52 -7.11
N TRP A 503 7.99 -22.37 -6.49
CA TRP A 503 8.72 -21.95 -5.29
C TRP A 503 8.37 -22.85 -4.11
N SER A 504 9.40 -23.36 -3.44
CA SER A 504 9.22 -24.10 -2.19
C SER A 504 8.69 -23.18 -1.10
N VAL A 505 8.11 -23.77 -0.05
CA VAL A 505 7.68 -23.05 1.15
C VAL A 505 8.83 -22.21 1.72
N ASP A 506 10.05 -22.76 1.76
CA ASP A 506 11.22 -22.04 2.24
C ASP A 506 11.56 -20.82 1.37
N GLU A 507 11.41 -20.91 0.05
CA GLU A 507 11.67 -19.79 -0.86
C GLU A 507 10.65 -18.67 -0.65
N TRP A 508 9.36 -19.02 -0.49
CA TRP A 508 8.33 -18.05 -0.12
C TRP A 508 8.62 -17.38 1.21
N GLN A 509 9.02 -18.14 2.24
CA GLN A 509 9.37 -17.58 3.54
C GLN A 509 10.57 -16.62 3.47
N ARG A 510 11.61 -16.95 2.70
CA ARG A 510 12.75 -16.05 2.46
C ARG A 510 12.30 -14.80 1.70
N PHE A 511 11.50 -14.94 0.65
CA PHE A 511 10.96 -13.81 -0.10
C PHE A 511 10.15 -12.87 0.80
N ASP A 512 9.21 -13.40 1.59
CA ASP A 512 8.42 -12.60 2.53
C ASP A 512 9.32 -11.85 3.51
N ARG A 513 10.29 -12.55 4.11
CA ARG A 513 11.24 -11.93 5.04
C ARG A 513 12.06 -10.81 4.41
N TYR A 514 12.45 -10.96 3.14
CA TYR A 514 13.13 -9.92 2.37
C TYR A 514 12.24 -8.69 2.15
N MET A 515 10.99 -8.91 1.75
CA MET A 515 10.02 -7.83 1.51
C MET A 515 9.69 -7.07 2.81
N ILE A 516 9.50 -7.79 3.92
CA ILE A 516 9.34 -7.18 5.25
C ILE A 516 10.61 -6.41 5.65
N GLY A 517 11.80 -6.92 5.33
CA GLY A 517 13.07 -6.21 5.51
C GLY A 517 13.15 -4.90 4.72
N CYS A 518 12.67 -4.88 3.48
CA CYS A 518 12.60 -3.68 2.66
C CYS A 518 11.69 -2.59 3.29
N ILE A 519 10.54 -3.00 3.86
CA ILE A 519 9.65 -2.10 4.61
C ILE A 519 10.38 -1.51 5.81
N GLN A 520 11.04 -2.36 6.61
CA GLN A 520 11.80 -1.89 7.78
C GLN A 520 12.90 -0.91 7.37
N GLN A 521 13.64 -1.19 6.30
CA GLN A 521 14.69 -0.30 5.80
C GLN A 521 14.12 1.07 5.40
N PHE A 522 12.95 1.10 4.74
CA PHE A 522 12.28 2.35 4.41
C PHE A 522 11.86 3.12 5.67
N LEU A 523 11.36 2.46 6.71
CA LEU A 523 11.00 3.13 7.97
C LEU A 523 12.21 3.69 8.71
N GLN A 524 13.41 3.12 8.51
CA GLN A 524 14.66 3.61 9.09
C GLN A 524 15.23 4.81 8.32
N ASP A 525 15.35 4.68 7.00
CA ASP A 525 16.14 5.61 6.19
C ASP A 525 15.30 6.57 5.34
N GLY A 526 13.99 6.28 5.20
CA GLY A 526 13.17 6.87 4.15
C GLY A 526 13.62 6.43 2.75
N LEU A 527 13.16 7.13 1.72
CA LEU A 527 13.58 6.88 0.33
C LEU A 527 15.03 7.33 0.14
N THR A 528 15.92 6.39 -0.17
CA THR A 528 17.35 6.67 -0.35
C THR A 528 17.68 6.88 -1.81
N ALA A 529 17.94 8.13 -2.23
CA ALA A 529 18.32 8.44 -3.60
C ALA A 529 19.78 8.08 -3.90
N TYR A 530 20.08 7.80 -5.18
CA TYR A 530 21.44 7.55 -5.67
C TYR A 530 21.71 8.36 -6.93
N SER A 531 22.97 8.38 -7.38
CA SER A 531 23.33 9.07 -8.62
C SER A 531 22.89 8.27 -9.85
N LEU A 532 21.88 8.78 -10.55
CA LEU A 532 21.37 8.18 -11.78
C LEU A 532 22.45 8.16 -12.87
N ARG A 533 22.71 6.99 -13.47
CA ARG A 533 23.69 6.81 -14.53
C ARG A 533 23.25 7.48 -15.82
N SER A 534 21.94 7.55 -16.08
CA SER A 534 21.40 8.26 -17.25
C SER A 534 21.28 9.77 -17.04
N ALA A 535 21.51 10.33 -15.84
CA ALA A 535 21.30 11.76 -15.58
C ALA A 535 22.11 12.67 -16.53
N GLY A 536 23.37 12.31 -16.81
CA GLY A 536 24.20 13.05 -17.75
C GLY A 536 23.63 13.03 -19.18
N LYS A 537 23.26 11.84 -19.66
CA LYS A 537 22.69 11.61 -21.00
C LYS A 537 21.32 12.28 -21.16
N ASN A 538 20.44 12.15 -20.17
CA ASN A 538 19.11 12.76 -20.18
C ASN A 538 19.18 14.28 -20.12
N ARG A 539 20.08 14.84 -19.30
CA ARG A 539 20.34 16.27 -19.28
C ARG A 539 20.82 16.76 -20.64
N LEU A 540 21.68 15.99 -21.32
CA LEU A 540 22.12 16.33 -22.66
C LEU A 540 20.96 16.31 -23.66
N ARG A 541 20.14 15.24 -23.70
CA ARG A 541 18.96 15.16 -24.58
C ARG A 541 17.99 16.33 -24.35
N GLN A 542 17.74 16.69 -23.10
CA GLN A 542 16.86 17.82 -22.75
C GLN A 542 17.42 19.17 -23.17
N THR A 543 18.74 19.38 -23.01
CA THR A 543 19.37 20.69 -23.27
C THR A 543 19.75 20.88 -24.73
N ALA A 544 20.20 19.82 -25.39
CA ALA A 544 20.74 19.86 -26.75
C ALA A 544 19.74 19.37 -27.82
N GLY A 545 18.67 18.68 -27.42
CA GLY A 545 17.70 18.05 -28.33
C GLY A 545 18.11 16.63 -28.74
N GLU A 546 17.11 15.84 -29.15
CA GLU A 546 17.31 14.43 -29.55
C GLU A 546 18.20 14.33 -30.79
N ASP A 547 18.00 15.18 -31.80
CA ASP A 547 18.79 15.18 -33.04
C ASP A 547 20.29 15.41 -32.77
N PHE A 548 20.63 16.30 -31.82
CA PHE A 548 22.03 16.52 -31.45
C PHE A 548 22.60 15.31 -30.71
N TYR A 549 21.83 14.73 -29.78
CA TYR A 549 22.25 13.56 -29.02
C TYR A 549 22.53 12.37 -29.95
N GLU A 550 21.62 12.10 -30.88
CA GLU A 550 21.76 11.01 -31.85
C GLU A 550 23.00 11.22 -32.71
N TRP A 551 23.17 12.42 -33.28
CA TRP A 551 24.34 12.76 -34.07
C TRP A 551 25.66 12.62 -33.30
N VAL A 552 25.78 13.25 -32.13
CA VAL A 552 27.08 13.31 -31.41
C VAL A 552 27.53 11.94 -30.90
N THR A 553 26.58 11.04 -30.63
CA THR A 553 26.87 9.67 -30.17
C THR A 553 27.12 8.69 -31.32
N THR A 554 26.74 9.03 -32.55
CA THR A 554 26.92 8.18 -33.73
C THR A 554 27.92 8.73 -34.75
N TYR A 555 28.47 9.92 -34.49
CA TYR A 555 29.50 10.53 -35.34
C TYR A 555 30.63 9.54 -35.66
N GLU A 556 30.94 9.37 -36.95
CA GLU A 556 31.90 8.37 -37.45
C GLU A 556 31.69 6.95 -36.87
N ASN A 557 30.44 6.54 -36.66
CA ASN A 557 30.00 5.26 -36.10
C ASN A 557 30.49 4.95 -34.67
N THR A 558 31.16 5.90 -34.01
CA THR A 558 31.73 5.69 -32.66
C THR A 558 31.46 6.83 -31.68
N GLY A 559 30.82 7.91 -32.16
CA GLY A 559 30.67 9.15 -31.43
C GLY A 559 31.99 9.92 -31.33
N LEU A 560 31.94 11.10 -30.72
CA LEU A 560 33.16 11.84 -30.38
C LEU A 560 33.95 11.10 -29.29
N ARG A 561 35.27 11.04 -29.46
CA ARG A 561 36.18 10.29 -28.60
C ARG A 561 37.01 11.22 -27.74
N ALA A 562 37.33 10.75 -26.53
CA ALA A 562 38.32 11.43 -25.70
C ALA A 562 39.70 11.45 -26.36
N ASN A 563 40.49 12.46 -26.02
CA ASN A 563 41.87 12.70 -26.45
C ASN A 563 42.04 12.80 -27.98
N THR A 564 40.97 13.13 -28.70
CA THR A 564 40.97 13.37 -30.16
C THR A 564 40.74 14.87 -30.41
N GLU A 565 41.52 15.47 -31.31
CA GLU A 565 41.32 16.86 -31.74
C GLU A 565 40.28 16.92 -32.86
N TYR A 566 39.31 17.82 -32.70
CA TYR A 566 38.23 18.03 -33.66
C TYR A 566 38.20 19.47 -34.15
N HIS A 567 37.84 19.65 -35.43
CA HIS A 567 37.60 20.97 -36.01
C HIS A 567 36.12 21.35 -35.88
N ARG A 568 35.84 22.43 -35.13
CA ARG A 568 34.47 22.81 -34.75
C ARG A 568 33.56 23.05 -35.94
N ASP A 569 34.01 23.81 -36.93
CA ASP A 569 33.16 24.21 -38.05
C ASP A 569 32.86 23.01 -38.98
N THR A 570 33.78 22.03 -39.03
CA THR A 570 33.58 20.78 -39.78
C THR A 570 32.52 19.92 -39.10
N LEU A 571 32.62 19.72 -37.78
CA LEU A 571 31.61 19.01 -37.00
C LEU A 571 30.25 19.71 -37.06
N PHE A 572 30.23 21.04 -37.03
CA PHE A 572 28.97 21.78 -37.10
C PHE A 572 28.30 21.63 -38.47
N ALA A 573 29.06 21.62 -39.56
CA ALA A 573 28.53 21.35 -40.89
C ALA A 573 27.94 19.93 -41.00
N ASP A 574 28.64 18.94 -40.43
CA ASP A 574 28.17 17.55 -40.38
C ASP A 574 26.88 17.41 -39.58
N TYR A 575 26.80 18.02 -38.39
CA TYR A 575 25.58 18.07 -37.59
C TYR A 575 24.41 18.72 -38.34
N LYS A 576 24.63 19.86 -39.01
CA LYS A 576 23.58 20.51 -39.81
C LYS A 576 23.05 19.59 -40.92
N ALA A 577 23.95 18.85 -41.58
CA ALA A 577 23.58 17.89 -42.61
C ALA A 577 22.76 16.73 -42.02
N PHE A 578 23.17 16.20 -40.86
CA PHE A 578 22.45 15.14 -40.15
C PHE A 578 21.02 15.58 -39.74
N ALA A 579 20.90 16.75 -39.10
CA ALA A 579 19.64 17.25 -38.56
C ALA A 579 18.73 17.93 -39.61
N GLY A 580 19.16 17.99 -40.88
CA GLY A 580 18.39 18.62 -41.95
C GLY A 580 18.17 20.13 -41.76
N LEU A 581 19.09 20.81 -41.05
CA LEU A 581 18.95 22.22 -40.69
C LEU A 581 19.39 23.13 -41.84
N THR A 582 18.56 24.12 -42.19
CA THR A 582 18.92 25.18 -43.14
C THR A 582 19.75 26.28 -42.45
N ASP A 583 20.53 27.05 -43.23
CA ASP A 583 21.51 28.02 -42.71
C ASP A 583 20.92 29.16 -41.85
N SER A 584 19.60 29.27 -41.75
CA SER A 584 18.90 30.33 -41.03
C SER A 584 18.31 29.81 -39.70
N GLY A 585 19.13 29.74 -38.64
CA GLY A 585 18.58 29.60 -37.27
C GLY A 585 19.52 29.11 -36.17
N HIS A 586 20.52 28.29 -36.49
CA HIS A 586 21.37 27.66 -35.46
C HIS A 586 22.78 28.28 -35.45
N GLY A 587 23.09 29.05 -34.41
CA GLY A 587 24.41 29.66 -34.25
C GLY A 587 25.45 28.67 -33.72
N THR A 588 26.70 28.78 -34.20
CA THR A 588 27.86 27.96 -33.80
C THR A 588 28.11 27.94 -32.28
N ARG A 589 27.62 28.97 -31.57
CA ARG A 589 27.67 29.10 -30.12
C ARG A 589 26.79 28.08 -29.39
N GLY A 590 25.57 27.84 -29.87
CA GLY A 590 24.66 26.83 -29.30
C GLY A 590 25.23 25.42 -29.48
N PHE A 591 25.74 25.13 -30.68
CA PHE A 591 26.45 23.89 -30.97
C PHE A 591 27.65 23.66 -30.05
N SER A 592 28.51 24.68 -29.87
CA SER A 592 29.66 24.59 -28.96
C SER A 592 29.23 24.31 -27.52
N ASN A 593 28.13 24.92 -27.06
CA ASN A 593 27.59 24.66 -25.72
C ASN A 593 27.08 23.22 -25.59
N ASN A 594 26.46 22.67 -26.64
CA ASN A 594 26.01 21.27 -26.66
C ASN A 594 27.19 20.29 -26.63
N ILE A 595 28.29 20.59 -27.32
CA ILE A 595 29.53 19.81 -27.24
C ILE A 595 30.14 19.85 -25.84
N VAL A 596 30.15 21.01 -25.18
CA VAL A 596 30.59 21.14 -23.78
C VAL A 596 29.67 20.34 -22.84
N ALA A 597 28.35 20.38 -23.07
CA ALA A 597 27.40 19.59 -22.32
C ALA A 597 27.62 18.08 -22.53
N TYR A 598 27.95 17.64 -23.75
CA TYR A 598 28.30 16.26 -24.08
C TYR A 598 29.60 15.82 -23.42
N ALA A 599 30.63 16.66 -23.41
CA ALA A 599 31.87 16.40 -22.68
C ALA A 599 31.56 16.14 -21.19
N LYS A 600 30.78 17.06 -20.59
CA LYS A 600 30.37 16.96 -19.19
C LYS A 600 29.53 15.71 -18.90
N SER A 601 28.64 15.29 -19.81
CA SER A 601 27.83 14.08 -19.61
C SER A 601 28.65 12.79 -19.62
N ASN A 602 29.83 12.81 -20.23
CA ASN A 602 30.77 11.67 -20.26
C ASN A 602 31.90 11.79 -19.22
N GLY A 603 31.84 12.81 -18.34
CA GLY A 603 32.90 13.08 -17.36
C GLY A 603 34.16 13.75 -17.93
N TRP A 604 34.13 14.16 -19.20
CA TRP A 604 35.27 14.73 -19.91
C TRP A 604 35.36 16.25 -19.75
N LYS A 605 36.57 16.78 -19.92
CA LYS A 605 36.84 18.23 -19.99
C LYS A 605 36.90 18.69 -21.45
N PHE A 606 36.31 19.84 -21.75
CA PHE A 606 36.43 20.48 -23.05
C PHE A 606 37.60 21.47 -23.03
N GLU A 607 38.61 21.26 -23.87
CA GLU A 607 39.73 22.17 -24.04
C GLU A 607 39.75 22.75 -25.45
N ARG A 608 39.96 24.07 -25.55
CA ARG A 608 40.11 24.75 -26.84
C ARG A 608 41.54 24.62 -27.32
N GLY A 609 41.71 24.38 -28.63
CA GLY A 609 43.01 24.38 -29.28
C GLY A 609 43.75 25.71 -29.10
N ALA A 610 45.08 25.64 -29.09
CA ALA A 610 45.95 26.80 -28.85
C ALA A 610 45.87 27.86 -29.97
N ASP A 611 45.55 27.44 -31.20
CA ASP A 611 45.40 28.34 -32.34
C ASP A 611 43.96 28.86 -32.47
N LYS A 612 43.78 30.15 -32.17
CA LYS A 612 42.49 30.84 -32.30
C LYS A 612 41.97 30.89 -33.75
N ARG A 613 42.80 30.66 -34.76
CA ARG A 613 42.41 30.68 -36.19
C ARG A 613 41.84 29.35 -36.66
N ASN A 614 42.35 28.23 -36.13
CA ASN A 614 41.93 26.87 -36.54
C ASN A 614 40.75 26.31 -35.75
N GLN A 615 40.21 27.03 -34.75
CA GLN A 615 38.97 26.69 -34.04
C GLN A 615 38.84 25.21 -33.62
N THR A 616 39.94 24.55 -33.28
CA THR A 616 39.95 23.16 -32.84
C THR A 616 39.60 23.04 -31.36
N PHE A 617 39.20 21.84 -30.94
CA PHE A 617 39.03 21.49 -29.54
C PHE A 617 39.35 20.02 -29.29
N THR A 618 39.62 19.68 -28.04
CA THR A 618 39.87 18.31 -27.57
C THR A 618 38.97 18.01 -26.38
N LEU A 619 38.46 16.78 -26.31
CA LEU A 619 37.70 16.26 -25.17
C LEU A 619 38.65 15.41 -24.31
N ILE A 620 38.98 15.81 -23.09
CA ILE A 620 39.96 15.10 -22.25
C ILE A 620 39.23 14.22 -21.25
N SER A 621 39.62 12.94 -21.21
CA SER A 621 39.04 11.91 -20.33
C SER A 621 39.29 12.17 -18.85
#